data_AF-A0A1X3P5N1-F1
#
_entry.id   AF-A0A1X3P5N1-F1
#
_cell.length_a   1.000
_cell.length_b   1.000
_cell.length_c   1.000
_cell.angle_alpha   90.00
_cell.angle_beta   90.00
_cell.angle_gamma   90.00
#
_symmetry.space_group_name_H-M   'P 1'
#
loop_
_entity.id
_entity.type
_entity.pdbx_description
1 polymer ?
#
loop_
_entity_poly.entity_id
_entity_poly.type
_entity_poly.pdbx_seq_one_letter_code
_entity_poly.pdbx_strand_id
1 'polypeptide(L)'
;GARAGASIAGDADPDQDAVAAEATSPVGGTDVMGLLRTAVRSRQPVWLRRVDAEGREHTLSGLPTALNAGRVRIRQLAGEGESVLLVHRITAVRLLDETGDETPEKPGEGAAP
;
A
#
# COMPACT_ATOMS: atom_id res chain seq x y z
N GLY A 1 -15.94 -36.49 61.79
CA GLY A 1 -15.37 -35.17 61.51
C GLY A 1 -14.46 -35.26 60.29
N ALA A 2 -14.39 -34.16 59.53
CA ALA A 2 -13.49 -33.86 58.42
C ALA A 2 -13.76 -34.52 57.03
N ARG A 3 -14.33 -33.69 56.15
CA ARG A 3 -14.17 -33.71 54.68
C ARG A 3 -12.79 -33.17 54.30
N ALA A 4 -12.31 -33.56 53.11
CA ALA A 4 -11.38 -32.88 52.18
C ALA A 4 -10.37 -33.92 51.64
N GLY A 5 -10.01 -33.96 50.37
CA GLY A 5 -10.28 -33.11 49.23
C GLY A 5 -9.43 -33.67 48.09
N ALA A 6 -10.03 -33.80 46.91
CA ALA A 6 -9.31 -34.18 45.70
C ALA A 6 -8.29 -33.10 45.34
N SER A 7 -7.09 -33.49 44.92
CA SER A 7 -6.21 -32.65 44.11
C SER A 7 -5.33 -33.56 43.28
N ILE A 8 -5.84 -33.94 42.11
CA ILE A 8 -5.02 -34.38 40.99
C ILE A 8 -4.17 -33.16 40.59
N ALA A 9 -2.88 -33.20 40.90
CA ALA A 9 -1.92 -32.28 40.33
C ALA A 9 -1.80 -32.65 38.85
N GLY A 10 -2.39 -31.83 37.99
CA GLY A 10 -2.14 -31.84 36.56
C GLY A 10 -0.70 -31.38 36.34
N ASP A 11 0.19 -32.35 36.15
CA ASP A 11 1.49 -32.12 35.54
C ASP A 11 1.26 -32.04 34.03
N ALA A 12 1.12 -30.81 33.55
CA ALA A 12 1.09 -30.48 32.14
C ALA A 12 2.19 -29.45 31.90
N ASP A 13 3.41 -29.96 31.72
CA ASP A 13 4.46 -29.35 30.91
C ASP A 13 4.09 -29.65 29.42
N PRO A 14 4.26 -28.75 28.43
CA PRO A 14 4.97 -27.47 28.42
C PRO A 14 4.08 -26.28 28.00
N ASP A 15 4.31 -25.13 28.64
CA ASP A 15 3.99 -23.80 28.07
C ASP A 15 4.99 -23.51 26.92
N GLN A 16 4.87 -24.32 25.86
CA GLN A 16 5.28 -23.97 24.50
C GLN A 16 4.05 -23.49 23.75
N ASP A 17 3.37 -22.47 24.30
CA ASP A 17 2.60 -21.56 23.49
C ASP A 17 3.63 -20.73 22.70
N ALA A 18 4.11 -21.21 21.56
CA ALA A 18 3.35 -21.14 20.31
C ALA A 18 2.82 -19.73 20.03
N VAL A 19 3.49 -18.67 20.50
CA VAL A 19 3.71 -17.54 19.60
C VAL A 19 4.75 -17.98 18.58
N ALA A 20 4.31 -18.83 17.65
CA ALA A 20 4.78 -18.69 16.29
C ALA A 20 4.79 -17.19 16.06
N ALA A 21 5.98 -16.63 15.88
CA ALA A 21 6.10 -15.36 15.23
C ALA A 21 5.28 -15.56 13.96
N GLU A 22 4.03 -15.10 13.98
CA GLU A 22 3.46 -14.53 12.79
C GLU A 22 4.44 -13.39 12.50
N ALA A 23 5.53 -13.76 11.82
CA ALA A 23 5.77 -13.21 10.52
C ALA A 23 4.39 -13.12 9.84
N THR A 24 3.66 -12.06 10.18
CA THR A 24 3.21 -11.11 9.20
C THR A 24 4.44 -10.81 8.34
N SER A 25 4.77 -11.78 7.50
CA SER A 25 5.25 -11.52 6.17
C SER A 25 4.17 -10.58 5.67
N PRO A 26 4.46 -9.29 5.42
CA PRO A 26 3.47 -8.45 4.78
C PRO A 26 3.06 -9.23 3.53
N VAL A 27 1.81 -9.70 3.51
CA VAL A 27 1.19 -10.41 2.41
C VAL A 27 1.43 -9.55 1.18
N GLY A 28 2.38 -9.97 0.34
CA GLY A 28 2.90 -9.16 -0.77
C GLY A 28 3.35 -7.77 -0.32
N GLY A 29 4.52 -7.66 0.31
CA GLY A 29 5.20 -6.36 0.42
C GLY A 29 5.34 -5.77 -0.98
N THR A 30 4.43 -4.87 -1.36
CA THR A 30 4.44 -4.23 -2.67
C THR A 30 5.84 -3.71 -2.89
N ASP A 31 6.54 -4.20 -3.91
CA ASP A 31 7.86 -3.68 -4.26
C ASP A 31 7.68 -2.24 -4.77
N VAL A 32 7.62 -1.30 -3.84
CA VAL A 32 7.40 0.12 -4.11
C VAL A 32 8.48 0.62 -5.04
N MET A 33 9.73 0.19 -4.85
CA MET A 33 10.85 0.55 -5.72
C MET A 33 10.68 0.00 -7.13
N GLY A 34 10.31 -1.28 -7.27
CA GLY A 34 10.02 -1.90 -8.56
C GLY A 34 8.87 -1.20 -9.30
N LEU A 35 7.77 -0.93 -8.60
CA LEU A 35 6.59 -0.30 -9.19
C LEU A 35 6.87 1.16 -9.60
N LEU A 36 7.56 1.94 -8.77
CA LEU A 36 7.99 3.30 -9.13
C LEU A 36 8.98 3.29 -10.30
N ARG A 37 9.89 2.32 -10.37
CA ARG A 37 10.82 2.18 -11.50
C ARG A 37 10.05 1.91 -12.79
N THR A 38 9.07 1.01 -12.75
CA THR A 38 8.18 0.74 -13.89
C THR A 38 7.41 2.00 -14.29
N ALA A 39 6.82 2.72 -13.33
CA ALA A 39 6.07 3.93 -13.59
C ALA A 39 6.92 5.03 -14.26
N VAL A 40 8.15 5.27 -13.78
CA VAL A 40 9.08 6.22 -14.41
C VAL A 40 9.43 5.81 -15.84
N ARG A 41 9.71 4.52 -16.05
CA ARG A 41 10.08 3.99 -17.38
C ARG A 41 8.94 4.08 -18.38
N SER A 42 7.73 3.72 -17.96
CA SER A 42 6.53 3.73 -18.79
C SER A 42 5.86 5.11 -18.85
N ARG A 43 6.36 6.11 -18.10
CA ARG A 43 5.72 7.42 -17.92
C ARG A 43 4.24 7.27 -17.51
N GLN A 44 3.98 6.32 -16.64
CA GLN A 44 2.63 6.01 -16.17
C GLN A 44 2.32 6.81 -14.89
N PRO A 45 1.16 7.48 -14.78
CA PRO A 45 0.77 8.14 -13.56
C PRO A 45 0.60 7.16 -12.40
N VAL A 46 0.82 7.63 -11.18
CA VAL A 46 0.68 6.81 -9.97
C VAL A 46 -0.16 7.54 -8.95
N TRP A 47 -0.86 6.75 -8.14
CA TRP A 47 -1.38 7.18 -6.85
C TRP A 47 -0.51 6.57 -5.76
N LEU A 48 -0.24 7.34 -4.71
CA LEU A 48 0.53 6.88 -3.56
C LEU A 48 -0.02 7.42 -2.25
N ARG A 49 0.23 6.67 -1.19
CA ARG A 49 0.04 7.08 0.19
C ARG A 49 1.40 7.15 0.87
N ARG A 50 1.64 8.21 1.63
CA ARG A 50 2.87 8.45 2.38
C ARG A 50 2.56 8.90 3.79
N VAL A 51 3.54 8.75 4.68
CA VAL A 51 3.51 9.30 6.03
C VAL A 51 4.44 10.52 6.10
N ASP A 52 3.97 11.63 6.66
CA ASP A 52 4.80 12.83 6.89
C ASP A 52 5.76 12.66 8.09
N ALA A 53 6.42 13.74 8.52
CA ALA A 53 7.33 13.71 9.66
C ALA A 53 6.58 13.54 10.98
N GLU A 54 5.35 14.04 11.06
CA GLU A 54 4.44 14.00 12.20
C GLU A 54 3.69 12.67 12.33
N GLY A 55 3.85 11.76 11.38
CA GLY A 55 3.19 10.46 11.38
C GLY A 55 1.80 10.45 10.73
N ARG A 56 1.37 11.54 10.08
CA ARG A 56 0.07 11.62 9.39
C ARG A 56 0.18 11.04 7.99
N GLU A 57 -0.87 10.34 7.57
CA GLU A 57 -0.98 9.85 6.21
C GLU A 57 -1.43 10.95 5.24
N HIS A 58 -0.80 10.99 4.08
CA HIS A 58 -1.10 11.88 2.97
C HIS A 58 -1.16 11.09 1.67
N THR A 59 -2.14 11.43 0.83
CA THR A 59 -2.26 10.86 -0.51
C THR A 59 -1.79 11.84 -1.57
N LEU A 60 -1.17 11.33 -2.63
CA LEU A 60 -0.74 12.13 -3.78
C LEU A 60 -0.94 11.34 -5.06
N SER A 61 -1.34 12.02 -6.13
CA SER A 61 -1.35 11.48 -7.48
C SER A 61 -0.46 12.32 -8.39
N GLY A 62 0.27 11.67 -9.28
CA GLY A 62 1.18 12.36 -10.16
C GLY A 62 1.97 11.44 -11.08
N LEU A 63 2.67 12.07 -12.01
CA LEU A 63 3.59 11.38 -12.91
C LEU A 63 4.98 11.33 -12.29
N PRO A 64 5.53 10.14 -11.99
CA PRO A 64 6.90 10.04 -11.50
C PRO A 64 7.88 10.33 -12.65
N THR A 65 8.74 11.32 -12.47
CA THR A 65 9.68 11.81 -13.50
C THR A 65 11.11 11.31 -13.30
N ALA A 66 11.49 11.00 -12.06
CA ALA A 66 12.80 10.42 -11.75
C ALA A 66 12.76 9.59 -10.46
N LEU A 67 13.57 8.53 -10.41
CA LEU A 67 13.79 7.71 -9.23
C LEU A 67 15.29 7.63 -8.94
N ASN A 68 15.68 8.17 -7.78
CA ASN A 68 17.04 8.11 -7.22
C ASN A 68 17.05 7.14 -6.04
N ALA A 69 18.24 6.84 -5.50
CA ALA A 69 18.43 5.92 -4.38
C ALA A 69 17.63 6.34 -3.12
N GLY A 70 16.37 5.90 -3.03
CA GLY A 70 15.44 6.21 -1.94
C GLY A 70 14.60 7.48 -2.11
N ARG A 71 14.64 8.16 -3.26
CA ARG A 71 13.85 9.38 -3.52
C ARG A 71 13.16 9.32 -4.88
N VAL A 72 11.89 9.69 -4.95
CA VAL A 72 11.14 9.81 -6.20
C VAL A 72 10.72 11.27 -6.44
N ARG A 73 10.92 11.77 -7.66
CA ARG A 73 10.34 13.04 -8.13
C ARG A 73 9.03 12.75 -8.83
N ILE A 74 8.00 13.50 -8.46
CA ILE A 74 6.65 13.34 -8.99
C ILE A 74 6.12 14.71 -9.40
N ARG A 75 5.71 14.83 -10.66
CA ARG A 75 4.93 15.96 -11.17
C ARG A 75 3.47 15.74 -10.79
N GLN A 76 2.89 16.61 -9.99
CA GLN A 76 1.51 16.47 -9.53
C GLN A 76 0.54 16.66 -10.70
N LEU A 77 -0.59 15.93 -10.69
CA LEU A 77 -1.67 16.09 -11.67
C LEU A 77 -2.71 17.13 -11.22
N ALA A 78 -2.97 17.21 -9.92
CA ALA A 78 -3.96 18.11 -9.34
C ALA A 78 -3.44 19.54 -9.06
N GLY A 79 -2.18 19.83 -9.41
CA GLY A 79 -1.56 21.13 -9.21
C GLY A 79 -0.31 21.32 -10.06
N GLU A 80 0.09 22.57 -10.26
CA GLU A 80 1.34 22.89 -10.97
C GLU A 80 2.51 22.82 -10.00
N GLY A 81 3.16 21.65 -9.93
CA GLY A 81 4.34 21.49 -9.07
C GLY A 81 5.00 20.12 -9.17
N GLU A 82 6.32 20.11 -9.00
CA GLU A 82 7.06 18.88 -8.72
C GLU A 82 7.23 18.68 -7.21
N SER A 83 7.22 17.42 -6.79
CA SER A 83 7.44 17.02 -5.40
C SER A 83 8.46 15.91 -5.30
N VAL A 84 9.35 16.01 -4.31
CA VAL A 84 10.34 14.98 -4.00
C VAL A 84 9.90 14.22 -2.77
N LEU A 85 9.70 12.91 -2.90
CA LEU A 85 9.24 12.04 -1.81
C LEU A 85 10.30 11.01 -1.44
N LEU A 86 10.38 10.69 -0.15
CA LEU A 86 11.23 9.63 0.37
C LEU A 86 10.52 8.29 0.23
N VAL A 87 11.13 7.31 -0.44
CA VAL A 87 10.50 6.02 -0.74
C VAL A 87 10.16 5.25 0.54
N HIS A 88 11.00 5.33 1.57
CA HIS A 88 10.75 4.66 2.86
C HIS A 88 9.55 5.24 3.64
N ARG A 89 9.03 6.40 3.23
CA ARG A 89 7.81 7.00 3.80
C ARG A 89 6.55 6.63 3.02
N ILE A 90 6.69 5.99 1.87
CA ILE A 90 5.56 5.57 1.04
C ILE A 90 5.03 4.26 1.61
N THR A 91 3.76 4.27 2.03
CA THR A 91 3.08 3.13 2.62
C THR A 91 2.24 2.36 1.60
N ALA A 92 1.86 3.00 0.50
CA ALA A 92 1.17 2.34 -0.61
C ALA A 92 1.45 3.05 -1.93
N VAL A 93 1.46 2.29 -3.02
CA VAL A 93 1.57 2.81 -4.38
C VAL A 93 0.72 1.97 -5.32
N ARG A 94 0.07 2.61 -6.29
CA ARG A 94 -0.66 1.94 -7.38
C ARG A 94 -0.37 2.67 -8.69
N LEU A 95 -0.25 1.90 -9.77
CA LEU A 95 -0.24 2.44 -11.13
C LEU A 95 -1.66 2.91 -11.47
N LEU A 96 -1.78 4.10 -12.04
CA LEU A 96 -3.02 4.56 -12.64
C LEU A 96 -2.92 4.29 -14.13
N ASP A 97 -3.89 3.57 -14.68
CA ASP A 97 -4.03 3.46 -16.12
C ASP A 97 -4.39 4.85 -16.68
N GLU A 98 -3.90 5.18 -17.88
CA GLU A 98 -4.30 6.42 -18.57
C GLU A 98 -5.82 6.47 -18.80
N THR A 99 -6.49 5.33 -18.72
CA THR A 99 -7.95 5.16 -18.78
C THR A 99 -8.58 5.32 -17.40
N GLY A 100 -8.56 6.55 -16.90
CA GLY A 100 -9.26 6.95 -15.68
C GLY A 100 -10.57 7.70 -15.92
N ASP A 101 -11.18 7.59 -17.10
CA ASP A 101 -12.60 7.89 -17.37
C ASP A 101 -12.90 7.43 -18.83
N GLU A 102 -13.15 6.14 -19.03
CA GLU A 102 -14.03 5.79 -20.15
C GLU A 102 -15.41 6.21 -19.64
N THR A 103 -15.85 7.43 -19.96
CA THR A 103 -17.27 7.77 -19.94
C THR A 103 -18.00 6.55 -20.47
N PRO A 104 -19.04 6.02 -19.80
CA PRO A 104 -19.85 5.00 -20.43
C PRO A 104 -20.48 5.66 -21.66
N GLU A 105 -19.85 5.48 -22.83
CA GLU A 105 -20.47 5.76 -24.11
C GLU A 105 -21.69 4.86 -24.16
N LYS A 106 -22.86 5.44 -23.88
CA LYS A 106 -24.11 4.74 -24.11
C LYS A 106 -24.13 4.40 -25.60
N PRO A 107 -24.18 3.11 -25.96
CA PRO A 107 -24.20 2.71 -27.35
C PRO A 107 -25.54 3.12 -27.95
N GLY A 108 -25.46 3.88 -29.05
CA GLY A 108 -26.43 3.95 -30.13
C GLY A 108 -27.91 4.12 -29.79
N GLU A 109 -28.45 5.29 -30.12
CA GLU A 109 -29.73 5.31 -30.83
C GLU A 109 -29.56 6.24 -32.03
N GLY A 110 -28.96 5.69 -33.08
CA GLY A 110 -29.15 6.22 -34.41
C GLY A 110 -30.48 5.70 -34.92
N ALA A 111 -31.46 6.59 -35.13
CA ALA A 111 -32.45 6.46 -36.19
C ALA A 111 -33.20 7.79 -36.32
N ALA A 112 -32.98 8.42 -37.47
CA ALA A 112 -33.66 9.60 -38.03
C ALA A 112 -35.16 9.32 -38.31
N PRO A 113 -35.93 10.21 -38.97
CA PRO A 113 -35.70 11.61 -39.37
C PRO A 113 -36.65 12.63 -38.72
#